data_AF-A0A2P2MFA7-F1
#
_entry.id   AF-A0A2P2MFA7-F1
#
_cell.length_a   1.000
_cell.length_b   1.000
_cell.length_c   1.000
_cell.angle_alpha   90.00
_cell.angle_beta   90.00
_cell.angle_gamma   90.00
#
_symmetry.space_group_name_H-M   'P 1'
#
loop_
_entity.id
_entity.type
_entity.pdbx_description
1 polymer ?
#
loop_
_entity_poly.entity_id
_entity_poly.type
_entity_poly.pdbx_seq_one_letter_code
_entity_poly.pdbx_strand_id
1 'polypeptide(L)'
;MAQQLPKKSDLDTVARRATSIANHLMVPLSPASSEGNGSTSVGLCNTSMDDSYHKIHGQVSQKEVVWRSVSDESGKEFTDIIYEKAVGEDIAKVRVILSCMLWIS
;
A
#
# COMPACT_ATOMS: atom_id res chain seq x y z
N MET A 1 26.11 -8.96 44.47
CA MET A 1 25.20 -8.65 43.34
C MET A 1 25.22 -9.83 42.39
N ALA A 2 24.18 -10.67 42.38
CA ALA A 2 24.10 -11.81 41.47
C ALA A 2 23.55 -11.33 40.12
N GLN A 3 24.35 -11.44 39.06
CA GLN A 3 23.89 -11.17 37.70
C GLN A 3 23.03 -12.36 37.25
N GLN A 4 21.76 -12.08 36.96
CA GLN A 4 20.82 -13.10 36.50
C GLN A 4 21.12 -13.42 35.03
N LEU A 5 21.50 -14.67 34.76
CA LEU A 5 21.82 -15.14 33.41
C LEU A 5 20.56 -15.04 32.53
N PRO A 6 20.61 -14.38 31.36
CA PRO A 6 19.43 -14.21 30.51
C PRO A 6 18.88 -15.56 30.06
N LYS A 7 17.55 -15.73 30.13
CA LYS A 7 16.90 -16.96 29.68
C LYS A 7 16.98 -17.02 28.15
N LYS A 8 17.09 -18.23 27.60
CA LYS A 8 17.10 -18.47 26.15
C LYS A 8 15.95 -17.79 25.39
N SER A 9 14.75 -17.72 26.01
CA SER A 9 13.57 -17.06 25.45
C SER A 9 13.76 -15.56 25.26
N ASP A 10 14.53 -14.94 26.14
CA ASP A 10 14.79 -13.50 26.12
C ASP A 10 15.76 -13.20 24.97
N LEU A 11 16.77 -14.07 24.78
CA LEU A 11 17.71 -13.98 23.66
C LEU A 11 17.00 -14.20 22.31
N ASP A 12 16.11 -15.18 22.20
CA ASP A 12 15.32 -15.42 20.98
C ASP A 12 14.44 -14.21 20.64
N THR A 13 13.84 -13.59 21.66
CA THR A 13 13.01 -12.39 21.49
C THR A 13 13.83 -11.20 21.02
N VAL A 14 15.02 -10.99 21.61
CA VAL A 14 15.95 -9.93 21.20
C VAL A 14 16.45 -10.17 19.77
N ALA A 15 16.78 -11.41 19.41
CA ALA A 15 17.22 -11.76 18.06
C ALA A 15 16.14 -11.44 17.03
N ARG A 16 14.88 -11.83 17.28
CA ARG A 16 13.75 -11.52 16.38
C ARG A 16 13.54 -10.01 16.22
N ARG A 17 13.67 -9.23 17.31
CA ARG A 17 13.56 -7.77 17.27
C ARG A 17 14.72 -7.14 16.49
N ALA A 18 15.95 -7.61 16.70
CA ALA A 18 17.12 -7.13 15.99
C ALA A 18 17.02 -7.39 14.48
N THR A 19 16.59 -8.58 14.06
CA THR A 19 16.37 -8.91 12.64
C THR A 19 15.27 -8.04 12.03
N SER A 20 14.17 -7.82 12.75
CA SER A 20 13.09 -6.93 12.28
C SER A 20 13.60 -5.51 12.04
N ILE A 21 14.37 -4.95 12.98
CA ILE A 21 14.95 -3.61 12.86
C ILE A 21 15.97 -3.58 11.72
N ALA A 22 16.84 -4.58 11.62
CA ALA A 22 17.83 -4.68 10.56
C ALA A 22 17.18 -4.68 9.17
N ASN A 23 16.08 -5.42 8.97
CA ASN A 23 15.36 -5.42 7.70
C ASN A 23 14.73 -4.07 7.34
N HIS A 24 14.35 -3.26 8.34
CA HIS A 24 13.85 -1.89 8.10
C HIS A 24 14.98 -0.88 7.87
N LEU A 25 16.15 -1.09 8.47
CA LEU A 25 17.33 -0.22 8.28
C LEU A 25 18.11 -0.56 7.00
N MET A 26 18.04 -1.80 6.56
CA MET A 26 18.57 -2.25 5.28
C MET A 26 17.54 -1.92 4.19
N VAL A 27 17.41 -0.63 3.89
CA VAL A 27 16.84 -0.18 2.62
C VAL A 27 17.63 -0.89 1.51
N PRO A 28 17.00 -1.68 0.62
CA PRO A 28 17.70 -2.21 -0.53
C PRO A 28 18.17 -1.01 -1.35
N LEU A 29 19.47 -0.75 -1.37
CA LEU A 29 20.06 -0.04 -2.50
C LEU A 29 19.87 -0.99 -3.70
N SER A 30 18.78 -0.80 -4.43
CA SER A 30 18.66 -1.31 -5.78
C SER A 30 19.92 -0.88 -6.55
N PRO A 31 20.49 -1.75 -7.40
CA PRO A 31 21.70 -1.41 -8.14
C PRO A 31 21.42 -0.17 -8.98
N ALA A 32 22.31 0.81 -8.84
CA ALA A 32 22.29 2.05 -9.58
C ALA A 32 22.16 1.76 -11.08
N SER A 33 21.01 2.08 -11.65
CA SER A 33 21.00 2.62 -13.01
C SER A 33 21.24 4.11 -12.85
N SER A 34 22.37 4.55 -13.41
CA SER A 34 22.72 5.95 -13.54
C SER A 34 21.52 6.76 -14.05
N GLU A 35 21.19 7.86 -13.40
CA GLU A 35 21.14 9.19 -14.01
C GLU A 35 20.71 10.24 -12.99
N GLY A 36 21.28 11.43 -13.13
CA GLY A 36 21.08 12.55 -12.23
C GLY A 36 19.66 13.12 -12.27
N ASN A 37 19.40 13.94 -11.25
CA ASN A 37 18.33 14.92 -11.15
C ASN A 37 16.88 14.46 -11.43
N GLY A 38 16.15 14.30 -10.32
CA GLY A 38 14.89 15.00 -10.13
C GLY A 38 13.74 14.60 -11.03
N SER A 39 13.10 13.47 -10.73
CA SER A 39 11.65 13.29 -10.72
C SER A 39 11.37 11.83 -10.36
N THR A 40 10.72 11.57 -9.21
CA THR A 40 10.19 10.24 -8.88
C THR A 40 9.03 9.91 -9.81
N SER A 41 9.33 9.52 -11.05
CA SER A 41 8.36 8.92 -11.96
C SER A 41 8.20 7.46 -11.54
N VAL A 42 7.07 7.14 -10.91
CA VAL A 42 6.65 5.75 -10.70
C VAL A 42 6.33 5.18 -12.09
N GLY A 43 7.30 4.50 -12.71
CA GLY A 43 7.06 3.77 -13.95
C GLY A 43 5.99 2.72 -13.71
N LEU A 44 4.95 2.71 -14.54
CA LEU A 44 3.98 1.60 -14.57
C LEU A 44 4.74 0.36 -15.05
N CYS A 45 5.24 -0.45 -14.12
CA CYS A 45 5.85 -1.73 -14.42
C CYS A 45 4.75 -2.62 -14.99
N ASN A 46 4.80 -2.87 -16.30
CA ASN A 46 3.91 -3.82 -16.95
C ASN A 46 4.34 -5.24 -16.55
N THR A 47 3.95 -5.67 -15.36
CA THR A 47 4.22 -7.03 -14.88
C THR A 47 3.44 -8.02 -15.74
N SER A 48 4.12 -9.05 -16.24
CA SER A 48 3.46 -10.22 -16.83
C SER A 48 2.42 -10.77 -15.84
N MET A 49 1.18 -10.96 -16.28
CA MET A 49 0.08 -11.54 -15.48
C MET A 49 0.21 -13.07 -15.28
N ASP A 50 1.36 -13.67 -15.60
CA ASP A 50 1.63 -15.09 -15.30
C ASP A 50 2.08 -15.26 -13.85
N ASP A 51 1.17 -15.00 -12.90
CA ASP A 51 1.39 -15.18 -11.47
C ASP A 51 0.57 -16.36 -10.90
N SER A 52 0.87 -16.74 -9.65
CA SER A 52 0.15 -17.82 -8.96
C SER A 52 -1.34 -17.52 -8.79
N TYR A 53 -1.73 -16.24 -8.81
CA TYR A 53 -3.12 -15.83 -8.64
C TYR A 53 -3.95 -16.25 -9.85
N HIS A 54 -3.49 -15.96 -11.08
CA HIS A 54 -4.18 -16.36 -12.31
C HIS A 54 -4.26 -17.88 -12.49
N LYS A 55 -3.28 -18.64 -11.99
CA LYS A 55 -3.31 -20.10 -12.00
C LYS A 55 -4.41 -20.70 -11.11
N ILE A 56 -4.77 -20.01 -10.02
CA ILE A 56 -5.76 -20.49 -9.05
C ILE A 56 -7.15 -19.93 -9.36
N HIS A 57 -7.22 -18.66 -9.76
CA HIS A 57 -8.48 -17.92 -9.90
C HIS A 57 -8.90 -17.68 -11.36
N GLY A 58 -8.06 -18.03 -12.34
CA GLY A 58 -8.32 -17.81 -13.75
C GLY A 58 -8.03 -16.38 -14.20
N GLN A 59 -8.45 -16.05 -15.42
CA GLN A 59 -8.14 -14.75 -16.02
C GLN A 59 -8.97 -13.63 -15.40
N VAL A 60 -8.30 -12.59 -14.90
CA VAL A 60 -8.96 -11.34 -14.49
C VAL A 60 -9.03 -10.40 -15.71
N SER A 61 -10.15 -9.69 -15.87
CA SER A 61 -10.28 -8.69 -16.92
C SER A 61 -9.24 -7.59 -16.75
N GLN A 62 -8.45 -7.33 -17.80
CA GLN A 62 -7.52 -6.19 -17.86
C GLN A 62 -8.19 -4.91 -18.36
N LYS A 63 -9.48 -4.96 -18.69
CA LYS A 63 -10.21 -3.79 -19.17
C LYS A 63 -10.23 -2.72 -18.08
N GLU A 64 -9.97 -1.48 -18.47
CA GLU A 64 -10.09 -0.35 -17.56
C GLU A 64 -11.53 -0.25 -17.04
N VAL A 65 -11.65 -0.19 -15.72
CA VAL A 65 -12.94 -0.08 -15.03
C VAL A 65 -13.45 1.35 -15.16
N VAL A 66 -14.68 1.49 -15.62
CA VAL A 66 -15.36 2.80 -15.66
C VAL A 66 -15.98 3.07 -14.30
N TRP A 67 -15.53 4.15 -13.66
CA TRP A 67 -16.02 4.59 -12.36
C TRP A 67 -17.08 5.68 -12.52
N ARG A 68 -18.16 5.59 -11.74
CA ARG A 68 -19.20 6.63 -11.64
C ARG A 68 -19.25 7.16 -10.22
N SER A 69 -19.16 8.48 -10.06
CA SER A 69 -19.39 9.15 -8.78
C SER A 69 -20.84 8.95 -8.34
N VAL A 70 -21.02 8.63 -7.06
CA VAL A 70 -22.33 8.43 -6.47
C VAL A 70 -22.52 9.48 -5.38
N SER A 71 -23.64 10.19 -5.46
CA SER A 71 -24.10 11.18 -4.49
C SER A 71 -25.09 10.55 -3.52
N ASP A 72 -25.37 11.25 -2.42
CA ASP A 72 -26.44 10.89 -1.49
C ASP A 72 -27.83 11.06 -2.14
N GLU A 73 -28.90 10.64 -1.43
CA GLU A 73 -30.28 10.86 -1.91
C GLU A 73 -30.67 12.34 -1.99
N SER A 74 -29.88 13.24 -1.40
CA SER A 74 -30.07 14.70 -1.51
C SER A 74 -29.44 15.30 -2.78
N GLY A 75 -28.68 14.50 -3.54
CA GLY A 75 -27.97 14.93 -4.74
C GLY A 75 -26.74 15.80 -4.44
N LYS A 76 -26.31 15.87 -3.18
CA LYS A 76 -25.13 16.63 -2.76
C LYS A 76 -23.91 15.72 -2.78
N GLU A 77 -22.77 16.32 -3.12
CA GLU A 77 -21.48 15.65 -2.95
C GLU A 77 -21.10 15.58 -1.47
N PHE A 78 -20.42 14.50 -1.10
CA PHE A 78 -19.90 14.36 0.25
C PHE A 78 -18.65 15.23 0.41
N THR A 79 -18.55 15.93 1.54
CA THR A 79 -17.39 16.79 1.83
C THR A 79 -16.17 15.98 2.27
N ASP A 80 -16.41 14.93 3.05
CA ASP A 80 -15.35 14.16 3.70
C ASP A 80 -14.97 12.89 2.95
N ILE A 81 -15.76 12.49 1.95
CA ILE A 81 -15.54 11.24 1.20
C ILE A 81 -15.78 11.41 -0.30
N ILE A 82 -15.09 10.61 -1.11
CA ILE A 82 -15.42 10.40 -2.52
C ILE A 82 -15.85 8.96 -2.66
N TYR A 83 -17.08 8.76 -3.16
CA TYR A 83 -17.64 7.45 -3.43
C TYR A 83 -17.84 7.23 -4.93
N GLU A 84 -17.24 6.16 -5.45
CA GLU A 84 -17.32 5.80 -6.86
C GLU A 84 -17.71 4.31 -7.01
N LYS A 85 -18.70 4.02 -7.85
CA LYS A 85 -19.10 2.64 -8.17
C LYS A 85 -18.60 2.25 -9.56
N ALA A 86 -18.06 1.04 -9.70
CA ALA A 86 -17.72 0.47 -11.00
C ALA A 86 -19.00 0.16 -11.81
N VAL A 87 -19.01 0.52 -13.09
CA VAL A 87 -20.14 0.24 -13.99
C VAL A 87 -20.03 -1.18 -14.53
N GLY A 88 -21.05 -2.00 -14.25
CA GLY A 88 -21.09 -3.40 -14.68
C GLY A 88 -20.31 -4.37 -13.78
N GLU A 89 -19.77 -3.88 -12.66
CA GLU A 89 -19.06 -4.67 -11.66
C GLU A 89 -19.62 -4.35 -10.25
N ASP A 90 -19.45 -5.29 -9.33
CA ASP A 90 -19.87 -5.17 -7.92
C ASP A 90 -18.72 -4.68 -7.03
N ILE A 91 -18.00 -3.68 -7.53
CA ILE A 91 -16.86 -3.05 -6.86
C ILE A 91 -17.17 -1.58 -6.62
N ALA A 92 -16.77 -1.09 -5.44
CA ALA A 92 -16.86 0.31 -5.10
C ALA A 92 -15.56 0.82 -4.50
N LYS A 93 -15.26 2.10 -4.76
CA LYS A 93 -14.07 2.81 -4.29
C LYS A 93 -14.51 3.93 -3.36
N VAL A 94 -13.98 3.91 -2.14
CA VAL A 94 -14.23 4.94 -1.12
C VAL A 94 -12.89 5.60 -0.78
N ARG A 95 -12.82 6.92 -0.86
CA ARG A 95 -11.67 7.70 -0.39
C ARG A 95 -12.12 8.69 0.66
N VAL A 96 -11.39 8.82 1.76
CA VAL A 96 -11.64 9.83 2.79
C VAL A 96 -10.74 11.04 2.54
N ILE A 97 -11.32 12.23 2.46
CA ILE A 97 -10.60 13.49 2.36
C ILE A 97 -10.44 14.05 3.78
N LEU A 98 -9.26 13.89 4.35
CA LEU A 98 -8.92 14.54 5.62
C LEU A 98 -8.61 16.02 5.36
N SER A 99 -9.65 16.85 5.26
CA SER A 99 -9.51 18.30 5.09
C SER A 99 -8.82 18.99 6.27
N CYS A 100 -8.59 18.28 7.38
CA CYS A 100 -8.05 18.84 8.62
C CYS A 100 -6.53 19.15 8.57
N MET A 101 -5.78 18.68 7.57
CA MET A 101 -4.33 18.95 7.49
C MET A 101 -3.97 20.38 7.05
N LEU A 102 -4.90 21.20 6.56
CA LEU A 102 -4.61 22.59 6.16
C LEU A 102 -4.80 23.65 7.27
N TRP A 103 -5.33 23.30 8.45
CA TRP A 103 -5.54 24.27 9.56
C TRP A 103 -4.41 24.22 10.62
N ILE A 104 -3.34 23.46 10.41
CA ILE A 104 -2.22 23.34 11.38
C ILE A 104 -0.93 23.94 10.81
N SER A 105 -1.02 24.92 9.89
CA SER A 105 0.13 25.71 9.41
C SER A 105 -0.16 27.20 9.48
#